data_AF-A0A929HQW9-F1
#
_entry.id   AF-A0A929HQW9-F1
#
_cell.length_a   1.000
_cell.length_b   1.000
_cell.length_c   1.000
_cell.angle_alpha   90.00
_cell.angle_beta   90.00
_cell.angle_gamma   90.00
#
_symmetry.space_group_name_H-M   'P 1'
#
loop_
_entity.id
_entity.type
_entity.pdbx_description
1 polymer ?
#
loop_
_entity_poly.entity_id
_entity_poly.type
_entity_poly.pdbx_seq_one_letter_code
_entity_poly.pdbx_strand_id
1 'polypeptide(L)'
;AAIAALAANKQGKFWELHDQLYENYNRLSDQKIREIAQQVGLDMEKFDKDMKDPKLKAIVERDFQEGARAGVRGIPTIFVNGRQLKNRSFQGFQAAIEKELAREK
;
A
#
# COMPACT_ATOMS: atom_id res chain seq x y z
N ALA A 1 2.05 8.72 -5.36
CA ALA A 1 1.43 7.37 -5.37
C ALA A 1 0.71 7.03 -4.06
N ALA A 2 1.38 7.01 -2.90
CA ALA A 2 0.73 6.63 -1.63
C ALA A 2 -0.51 7.46 -1.26
N ILE A 3 -0.42 8.80 -1.35
CA ILE A 3 -1.57 9.69 -1.12
C ILE A 3 -2.70 9.42 -2.11
N ALA A 4 -2.38 9.14 -3.38
CA ALA A 4 -3.37 8.81 -4.40
C ALA A 4 -4.13 7.52 -4.06
N ALA A 5 -3.45 6.51 -3.54
CA ALA A 5 -4.09 5.27 -3.08
C ALA A 5 -5.05 5.54 -1.90
N LEU A 6 -4.66 6.39 -0.94
CA LEU A 6 -5.56 6.79 0.16
C LEU A 6 -6.75 7.63 -0.33
N ALA A 7 -6.55 8.52 -1.31
CA ALA A 7 -7.62 9.27 -1.94
C ALA A 7 -8.61 8.35 -2.68
N ALA A 8 -8.10 7.35 -3.40
CA ALA A 8 -8.93 6.33 -4.05
C ALA A 8 -9.69 5.47 -3.03
N ASN A 9 -9.06 5.16 -1.89
CA ASN A 9 -9.72 4.43 -0.81
C ASN A 9 -10.92 5.19 -0.22
N LYS A 10 -10.84 6.52 -0.09
CA LYS A 10 -11.99 7.36 0.33
C LYS A 10 -13.18 7.28 -0.63
N GLN A 11 -12.95 6.87 -1.88
CA GLN A 11 -13.97 6.67 -2.91
C GLN A 11 -14.29 5.18 -3.16
N GLY A 12 -13.76 4.27 -2.35
CA GLY A 12 -13.99 2.83 -2.47
C GLY A 12 -13.25 2.15 -3.62
N LYS A 13 -12.25 2.80 -4.23
CA LYS A 13 -11.52 2.30 -5.40
C LYS A 13 -10.02 2.08 -5.15
N PHE A 14 -9.69 1.68 -3.92
CA PHE A 14 -8.30 1.48 -3.52
C PHE A 14 -7.61 0.44 -4.40
N TRP A 15 -8.22 -0.73 -4.56
CA TRP A 15 -7.60 -1.86 -5.24
C TRP A 15 -7.42 -1.61 -6.73
N GLU A 16 -8.43 -1.02 -7.38
CA GLU A 16 -8.37 -0.67 -8.80
C GLU A 16 -7.25 0.33 -9.09
N LEU A 17 -7.09 1.36 -8.25
CA LEU A 17 -5.98 2.30 -8.39
C LEU A 17 -4.64 1.62 -8.04
N HIS A 18 -4.60 0.85 -6.95
CA HIS A 18 -3.41 0.13 -6.50
C HIS A 18 -2.84 -0.76 -7.61
N ASP A 19 -3.69 -1.58 -8.24
CA ASP A 19 -3.27 -2.54 -9.25
C ASP A 19 -2.70 -1.82 -10.48
N GLN A 20 -3.36 -0.75 -10.93
CA GLN A 20 -2.84 0.08 -12.03
C GLN A 20 -1.54 0.80 -11.66
N LEU A 21 -1.38 1.28 -10.43
CA LEU A 21 -0.12 1.86 -9.98
C LEU A 21 0.99 0.81 -9.94
N TYR A 22 0.69 -0.40 -9.49
CA TYR A 22 1.64 -1.50 -9.38
C TYR A 22 2.08 -2.00 -10.77
N GLU A 23 1.15 -2.15 -11.71
CA GLU A 23 1.45 -2.47 -13.12
C GLU A 23 2.37 -1.43 -13.78
N ASN A 24 2.23 -0.16 -13.39
CA ASN A 24 2.97 0.96 -13.96
C ASN A 24 4.12 1.45 -13.05
N TYR A 25 4.56 0.67 -12.05
CA TYR A 25 5.45 1.13 -10.98
C TYR A 25 6.75 1.78 -11.46
N ASN A 26 7.27 1.37 -12.61
CA ASN A 26 8.52 1.86 -13.21
C ASN A 26 8.34 3.13 -14.07
N ARG A 27 7.11 3.59 -14.28
CA ARG A 27 6.73 4.73 -15.15
C ARG A 27 5.85 5.74 -14.43
N LEU A 28 5.76 5.67 -13.10
CA LEU A 28 4.91 6.58 -12.33
C LEU A 28 5.46 8.01 -12.36
N SER A 29 4.58 8.93 -12.71
CA SER A 29 4.72 10.38 -12.59
C SER A 29 3.39 10.94 -12.07
N ASP A 30 3.37 12.19 -11.63
CA ASP A 30 2.11 12.82 -11.19
C ASP A 30 1.05 12.81 -12.30
N GLN A 31 1.49 13.02 -13.54
CA GLN A 31 0.63 12.92 -14.72
C GLN A 31 0.08 11.50 -14.90
N LYS A 32 0.95 10.48 -14.84
CA LYS A 32 0.52 9.08 -15.01
C LYS A 32 -0.42 8.64 -13.88
N ILE A 33 -0.19 9.09 -12.64
CA ILE A 33 -1.07 8.81 -11.50
C ILE A 33 -2.44 9.44 -11.71
N ARG A 34 -2.50 10.67 -12.23
CA ARG A 34 -3.76 11.35 -12.55
C ARG A 34 -4.52 10.62 -13.67
N GLU A 35 -3.82 10.16 -14.70
CA GLU A 35 -4.42 9.35 -15.78
C GLU A 35 -5.00 8.04 -15.23
N ILE A 36 -4.26 7.33 -14.38
CA ILE A 36 -4.74 6.11 -13.72
C ILE A 36 -5.99 6.42 -12.88
N ALA A 37 -5.98 7.51 -12.09
CA ALA A 37 -7.13 7.93 -11.29
C ALA A 37 -8.39 8.17 -12.14
N GLN A 38 -8.24 8.77 -13.32
CA GLN A 38 -9.33 8.94 -14.29
C GLN A 38 -9.79 7.60 -14.87
N GLN A 39 -8.86 6.73 -15.25
CA GLN A 39 -9.16 5.42 -15.85
C GLN A 39 -9.95 4.51 -14.92
N VAL A 40 -9.63 4.51 -13.62
CA VAL A 40 -10.40 3.76 -12.62
C VAL A 40 -11.71 4.46 -12.25
N GLY A 41 -11.99 5.63 -12.82
CA GLY A 41 -13.24 6.36 -12.69
C GLY A 41 -13.40 7.07 -11.34
N LEU A 42 -12.34 7.64 -10.79
CA LEU A 42 -12.45 8.51 -9.61
C LEU A 42 -13.11 9.84 -9.95
N ASP A 43 -13.82 10.40 -8.98
CA ASP A 43 -14.20 11.80 -8.98
C ASP A 43 -12.93 12.64 -8.83
N MET A 44 -12.57 13.34 -9.91
CA MET A 44 -11.31 14.05 -10.00
C MET A 44 -11.26 15.32 -9.14
N GLU A 45 -12.41 15.95 -8.87
CA GLU A 45 -12.45 17.10 -7.96
C GLU A 45 -12.18 16.66 -6.53
N LYS A 46 -12.81 15.56 -6.08
CA LYS A 46 -12.53 14.97 -4.77
C LYS A 46 -11.10 14.45 -4.69
N PHE A 47 -10.62 13.79 -5.73
CA PHE A 47 -9.25 13.29 -5.81
C PHE A 47 -8.23 14.43 -5.67
N ASP A 48 -8.38 15.52 -6.40
CA ASP A 48 -7.46 16.66 -6.36
C ASP A 48 -7.46 17.38 -5.01
N LYS A 49 -8.63 17.43 -4.36
CA LYS A 49 -8.75 17.93 -2.98
C LYS A 49 -8.02 17.01 -2.00
N ASP A 50 -8.25 15.70 -2.09
CA ASP A 50 -7.65 14.72 -1.20
C ASP A 50 -6.13 14.61 -1.40
N MET A 51 -5.64 14.77 -2.63
CA MET A 51 -4.21 14.83 -2.93
C MET A 51 -3.47 15.96 -2.19
N LYS A 52 -4.19 16.99 -1.76
CA LYS A 52 -3.68 18.13 -0.98
C LYS A 52 -4.08 18.08 0.50
N ASP A 53 -4.79 17.04 0.94
CA ASP A 53 -5.27 16.91 2.31
C ASP A 53 -4.10 16.63 3.27
N PRO A 54 -3.78 17.53 4.22
CA PRO A 54 -2.70 17.32 5.17
C PRO A 54 -2.93 16.10 6.06
N LYS A 55 -4.19 15.66 6.25
CA LYS A 55 -4.50 14.43 7.00
C LYS A 55 -4.00 13.18 6.29
N LEU A 56 -4.14 13.11 4.96
CA LEU A 56 -3.61 11.97 4.19
C LEU A 56 -2.08 11.95 4.21
N LYS A 57 -1.44 13.12 4.12
CA LYS A 57 0.01 13.24 4.30
C LYS A 57 0.46 12.75 5.67
N ALA A 58 -0.26 13.09 6.73
CA ALA A 58 0.05 12.66 8.10
C ALA A 58 -0.08 11.14 8.28
N ILE A 59 -1.06 10.50 7.61
CA ILE A 59 -1.19 9.03 7.61
C ILE A 59 0.05 8.39 6.97
N VAL A 60 0.45 8.85 5.77
CA VAL A 60 1.63 8.31 5.08
C VAL A 60 2.90 8.47 5.91
N GLU A 61 3.08 9.63 6.55
CA GLU A 61 4.23 9.88 7.42
C GLU A 61 4.22 8.94 8.64
N ARG A 62 3.06 8.78 9.29
CA ARG A 62 2.94 7.87 10.44
C ARG A 62 3.27 6.43 10.04
N ASP A 63 2.71 5.94 8.93
CA ASP A 63 2.95 4.57 8.45
C ASP A 63 4.44 4.35 8.13
N PHE A 64 5.12 5.36 7.56
CA PHE A 64 6.57 5.33 7.34
C PHE A 64 7.35 5.23 8.67
N GLN A 65 7.01 6.04 9.67
CA GLN A 65 7.67 6.02 10.99
C GLN A 65 7.40 4.72 11.75
N GLU A 66 6.22 4.14 11.61
CA GLU A 66 5.89 2.83 12.18
C GLU A 66 6.72 1.71 11.53
N GLY A 67 6.85 1.72 10.19
CA GLY A 67 7.73 0.80 9.47
C GLY A 67 9.19 0.90 9.93
N ALA A 68 9.71 2.12 10.04
CA ALA A 68 11.06 2.37 10.54
C ALA A 68 11.27 1.84 11.97
N ARG A 69 10.31 2.09 12.88
CA ARG A 69 10.33 1.57 14.26
C ARG A 69 10.23 0.04 14.32
N ALA A 70 9.52 -0.57 13.38
CA ALA A 70 9.46 -2.02 13.21
C ALA A 70 10.73 -2.64 12.57
N GLY A 71 11.74 -1.82 12.26
CA GLY A 71 13.00 -2.27 11.68
C GLY A 71 12.94 -2.55 10.17
N VAL A 72 11.90 -2.06 9.47
CA VAL A 72 11.78 -2.17 8.01
C VAL A 72 12.85 -1.31 7.35
N ARG A 73 13.75 -1.94 6.58
CA ARG A 73 14.84 -1.26 5.86
C ARG A 73 14.65 -1.20 4.35
N GLY A 74 13.58 -1.80 3.85
CA GLY A 74 13.30 -1.88 2.43
C GLY A 74 12.00 -2.63 2.16
N ILE A 75 11.47 -2.42 0.97
CA ILE A 75 10.22 -3.05 0.51
C ILE A 75 10.50 -4.06 -0.61
N PRO A 76 9.74 -5.17 -0.69
CA PRO A 76 8.76 -5.60 0.31
C PRO A 76 9.47 -6.10 1.59
N THR A 77 8.85 -5.87 2.75
CA THR A 77 9.15 -6.56 4.02
C THR A 77 7.82 -7.04 4.57
N ILE A 78 7.74 -8.32 4.93
CA ILE A 78 6.50 -8.98 5.32
C ILE A 78 6.65 -9.52 6.73
N PHE A 79 5.60 -9.39 7.53
CA PHE A 79 5.48 -10.00 8.84
C PHE A 79 4.26 -10.91 8.88
N VAL A 80 4.39 -12.08 9.49
CA VAL A 80 3.26 -12.98 9.84
C VAL A 80 3.18 -13.00 11.36
N ASN A 81 2.09 -12.49 11.94
CA ASN A 81 1.88 -12.32 13.38
C ASN A 81 3.13 -11.75 14.12
N GLY A 82 3.67 -10.64 13.60
CA GLY A 82 4.83 -9.95 14.19
C GLY A 82 6.20 -10.57 13.88
N ARG A 83 6.27 -11.68 13.13
CA ARG A 83 7.54 -12.31 12.74
C ARG A 83 7.87 -12.05 11.30
N GLN A 84 9.06 -11.51 11.06
CA GLN A 84 9.51 -11.18 9.71
C GLN A 84 9.69 -12.45 8.87
N LEU A 85 9.07 -12.46 7.69
CA LEU A 85 9.17 -13.54 6.72
C LEU A 85 10.50 -13.45 5.96
N LYS A 86 11.34 -14.48 6.14
CA LYS A 86 12.63 -14.59 5.43
C LYS A 86 12.47 -15.18 4.03
N ASN A 87 11.73 -16.29 3.93
CA ASN A 87 11.44 -16.94 2.65
C ASN A 87 10.13 -16.40 2.08
N ARG A 88 10.21 -15.63 0.99
CA ARG A 88 9.07 -14.96 0.35
C ARG A 88 8.47 -15.77 -0.80
N SER A 89 8.83 -17.03 -0.97
CA SER A 89 8.12 -17.92 -1.89
C SER A 89 6.73 -18.25 -1.35
N PHE A 90 5.82 -18.68 -2.22
CA PHE A 90 4.49 -19.14 -1.82
C PHE A 90 4.54 -20.18 -0.68
N GLN A 91 5.44 -21.17 -0.80
CA GLN A 91 5.69 -22.17 0.24
C GLN A 91 6.22 -21.55 1.55
N GLY A 92 7.07 -20.53 1.46
CA GLY A 92 7.57 -19.80 2.62
C GLY A 92 6.46 -19.07 3.37
N PHE A 93 5.53 -18.44 2.64
CA PHE A 93 4.32 -17.84 3.21
C PHE A 93 3.44 -18.90 3.88
N GLN A 94 3.12 -19.99 3.17
CA GLN A 94 2.30 -21.07 3.69
C GLN A 94 2.87 -21.63 5.00
N ALA A 95 4.15 -22.00 5.01
CA ALA A 95 4.82 -22.54 6.19
C ALA A 95 4.84 -21.55 7.37
N ALA A 96 5.01 -20.25 7.10
CA ALA A 96 4.99 -19.23 8.15
C ALA A 96 3.59 -19.07 8.76
N ILE A 97 2.54 -19.08 7.93
CA ILE A 97 1.14 -18.99 8.39
C ILE A 97 0.76 -20.22 9.21
N GLU A 98 1.00 -21.43 8.68
CA GLU A 98 0.72 -22.69 9.37
C GLU A 98 1.42 -22.77 10.73
N LYS A 99 2.66 -22.29 10.80
CA LYS A 99 3.43 -22.23 12.04
C LYS A 99 2.82 -21.31 13.08
N GLU A 100 2.31 -20.13 12.70
CA GLU A 100 1.69 -19.22 13.66
C GLU A 100 0.28 -19.70 14.07
N LEU A 101 -0.49 -20.29 13.15
CA LEU A 101 -1.78 -20.94 13.49
C LEU A 101 -1.62 -22.10 14.49
N ALA A 102 -0.56 -22.89 14.37
CA ALA A 102 -0.29 -23.99 15.30
C ALA A 102 0.10 -23.54 16.72
N ARG A 103 0.47 -22.28 16.90
CA ARG A 103 0.89 -21.71 18.19
C ARG A 103 -0.23 -21.05 18.99
N GLU A 104 -1.34 -20.76 18.32
CA GLU A 104 -2.55 -20.25 18.97
C GLU A 104 -3.42 -21.38 19.57
N LYS A 105 -3.02 -22.64 19.37
CA LYS A 105 -3.59 -23.83 20.03
C LYS A 105 -2.83 -24.18 21.30
#